data_AF-A0AAE4MT73-F1
#
_entry.id   AF-A0AAE4MT73-F1
#
_cell.length_a   1.000
_cell.length_b   1.000
_cell.length_c   1.000
_cell.angle_alpha   90.00
_cell.angle_beta   90.00
_cell.angle_gamma   90.00
#
_symmetry.space_group_name_H-M   'P 1'
#
loop_
_entity.id
_entity.type
_entity.pdbx_description
1 polymer ?
#
loop_
_entity_poly.entity_id
_entity_poly.type
_entity_poly.pdbx_seq_one_letter_code
_entity_poly.pdbx_strand_id
1 'polypeptide(L)'
;MTTSTTAKSTAKSNATAATRAKSSTTARTSRPAANKIDKDSILMAHAKAFYGEEIPPSNTGSDISKLEKGSDNDKTYVWYMTESVSRVIELKALEESSKLKHLVGCERSVIYSVNVGDAFIKEIDLDEAEQLLEEFPDIPREKNLEDFLSSLDKKFVELNISSIITSENLNFGKEKLIKLGAVKVGQWLEMVLDEVHVFYKRQHFIETVESPHQDLNDLYGKLKPLMQEFGLKDKHYDLSFKEMMIHKVNGFDFVVADLMPRLLKLEASLKDDELKARAAMEKNQDNEVMIEAKKDDLKDSGKLYDVTVSRVLKGSACALIAYGISVSLYNFFSYSGFF
;
A
#
# COMPACT_ATOMS: atom_id res chain seq x y z
N MET A 1 -62.31 43.50 -81.45
CA MET A 1 -61.26 44.49 -81.15
C MET A 1 -59.92 43.78 -81.19
N THR A 2 -59.23 43.93 -82.34
CA THR A 2 -57.86 44.49 -82.49
C THR A 2 -56.76 43.48 -82.19
N THR A 3 -56.31 42.72 -83.20
CA THR A 3 -55.22 42.99 -84.20
C THR A 3 -53.83 42.67 -83.65
N SER A 4 -53.20 41.64 -84.23
CA SER A 4 -51.93 41.70 -84.99
C SER A 4 -50.68 41.64 -84.07
N THR A 5 -49.52 41.11 -84.44
CA THR A 5 -48.86 40.99 -85.75
C THR A 5 -47.65 40.04 -85.61
N THR A 6 -47.35 39.30 -86.68
CA THR A 6 -46.04 38.88 -87.23
C THR A 6 -44.76 39.58 -86.69
N ALA A 7 -43.53 39.12 -86.87
CA ALA A 7 -42.84 37.92 -87.36
C ALA A 7 -41.33 38.30 -87.37
N LYS A 8 -40.47 37.30 -87.68
CA LYS A 8 -39.11 37.40 -88.26
C LYS A 8 -37.90 37.76 -87.37
N SER A 9 -37.11 36.72 -87.09
CA SER A 9 -35.73 36.48 -87.62
C SER A 9 -34.73 37.64 -87.62
N THR A 10 -33.62 37.50 -86.86
CA THR A 10 -32.24 37.28 -87.41
C THR A 10 -31.17 37.07 -86.32
N ALA A 11 -30.39 35.99 -86.49
CA ALA A 11 -28.91 35.87 -86.46
C ALA A 11 -28.03 36.22 -85.22
N LYS A 12 -27.21 35.19 -84.88
CA LYS A 12 -25.78 35.16 -84.42
C LYS A 12 -25.46 35.70 -83.02
N SER A 13 -24.65 35.08 -82.16
CA SER A 13 -23.67 33.98 -82.30
C SER A 13 -23.21 33.42 -80.94
N ASN A 14 -22.73 32.17 -80.97
CA ASN A 14 -21.70 31.54 -80.12
C ASN A 14 -21.97 31.32 -78.62
N ALA A 15 -22.08 30.06 -78.20
CA ALA A 15 -20.99 29.34 -77.51
C ALA A 15 -21.48 28.00 -76.95
N THR A 16 -20.63 27.00 -77.11
CA THR A 16 -20.71 25.59 -76.71
C THR A 16 -20.84 25.38 -75.20
N ALA A 17 -21.71 24.47 -74.77
CA ALA A 17 -21.51 23.68 -73.55
C ALA A 17 -22.35 22.39 -73.59
N ALA A 18 -21.66 21.25 -73.67
CA ALA A 18 -22.24 19.92 -73.51
C ALA A 18 -22.25 19.55 -72.03
N THR A 19 -23.36 18.99 -71.52
CA THR A 19 -23.33 18.23 -70.26
C THR A 19 -24.30 17.06 -70.36
N ARG A 20 -23.73 15.86 -70.35
CA ARG A 20 -24.38 14.55 -70.48
C ARG A 20 -24.73 14.01 -69.09
N ALA A 21 -25.83 13.28 -69.05
CA ALA A 21 -26.61 12.92 -67.88
C ALA A 21 -26.02 11.81 -66.97
N LYS A 22 -26.50 11.89 -65.72
CA LYS A 22 -26.60 10.93 -64.60
C LYS A 22 -26.59 9.43 -64.93
N SER A 23 -25.93 8.68 -64.07
CA SER A 23 -26.43 7.40 -63.55
C SER A 23 -25.86 7.11 -62.15
N SER A 24 -26.76 6.94 -61.19
CA SER A 24 -26.52 6.59 -59.80
C SER A 24 -26.27 5.09 -59.63
N THR A 25 -25.22 4.72 -58.91
CA THR A 25 -25.03 3.36 -58.40
C THR A 25 -24.79 3.43 -56.90
N THR A 26 -25.80 3.05 -56.12
CA THR A 26 -25.71 2.88 -54.67
C THR A 26 -24.91 1.62 -54.38
N ALA A 27 -23.65 1.76 -53.96
CA ALA A 27 -22.83 0.65 -53.52
C ALA A 27 -23.04 0.40 -52.02
N ARG A 28 -23.50 -0.82 -51.71
CA ARG A 28 -23.55 -1.42 -50.37
C ARG A 28 -22.14 -1.38 -49.75
N THR A 29 -21.99 -0.77 -48.57
CA THR A 29 -20.74 -0.80 -47.81
C THR A 29 -20.48 -2.23 -47.31
N SER A 30 -19.50 -2.89 -47.93
CA SER A 30 -18.94 -4.16 -47.45
C SER A 30 -18.12 -3.90 -46.18
N ARG A 31 -18.51 -4.54 -45.08
CA ARG A 31 -17.70 -4.64 -43.85
C ARG A 31 -16.35 -5.29 -44.23
N PRO A 32 -15.18 -4.72 -43.87
CA PRO A 32 -13.91 -5.36 -44.17
C PRO A 32 -13.81 -6.68 -43.40
N ALA A 33 -13.28 -7.71 -44.06
CA ALA A 33 -12.91 -8.96 -43.42
C ALA A 33 -11.84 -8.70 -42.34
N ALA A 34 -11.91 -9.48 -41.25
CA ALA A 34 -10.99 -9.42 -40.11
C ALA A 34 -9.56 -9.86 -40.48
N ASN A 35 -8.87 -9.04 -41.26
CA ASN A 35 -7.42 -9.04 -41.38
C ASN A 35 -6.94 -7.89 -40.50
N LYS A 36 -5.87 -8.12 -39.69
CA LYS A 36 -5.23 -7.15 -38.80
C LYS A 36 -5.33 -5.73 -39.37
N ILE A 37 -6.29 -4.96 -38.85
CA ILE A 37 -6.33 -3.54 -39.09
C ILE A 37 -5.18 -3.01 -38.23
N ASP A 38 -4.22 -2.37 -38.88
CA ASP A 38 -3.10 -1.74 -38.19
C ASP A 38 -3.66 -0.69 -37.22
N LYS A 39 -3.13 -0.60 -35.99
CA LYS A 39 -3.65 0.35 -34.98
C LYS A 39 -3.59 1.79 -35.51
N ASP A 40 -2.55 2.07 -36.28
CA ASP A 40 -2.30 3.30 -37.04
C ASP A 40 -3.45 3.60 -38.01
N SER A 41 -4.00 2.57 -38.66
CA SER A 41 -5.13 2.72 -39.59
C SER A 41 -6.43 3.07 -38.86
N ILE A 42 -6.61 2.61 -37.61
CA ILE A 42 -7.82 2.92 -36.82
C ILE A 42 -7.75 4.35 -36.29
N LEU A 43 -6.65 4.73 -35.63
CA LEU A 43 -6.47 6.09 -35.10
C LEU A 43 -6.53 7.13 -36.23
N MET A 44 -5.84 6.87 -37.34
CA MET A 44 -5.87 7.78 -38.50
C MET A 44 -7.26 7.84 -39.16
N ALA A 45 -8.05 6.76 -39.12
CA ALA A 45 -9.43 6.79 -39.59
C ALA A 45 -10.32 7.69 -38.73
N HIS A 46 -10.18 7.65 -37.40
CA HIS A 46 -10.89 8.56 -36.50
C HIS A 46 -10.48 10.03 -36.72
N ALA A 47 -9.18 10.31 -36.91
CA ALA A 47 -8.69 11.65 -37.22
C ALA A 47 -9.24 12.18 -38.55
N LYS A 48 -9.22 11.36 -39.62
CA LYS A 48 -9.80 11.71 -40.92
C LYS A 48 -11.31 11.92 -40.87
N ALA A 49 -12.02 11.12 -40.08
CA ALA A 49 -13.46 11.30 -39.90
C ALA A 49 -13.80 12.64 -39.24
N PHE A 50 -12.96 13.11 -38.31
CA PHE A 50 -13.17 14.38 -37.63
C PHE A 50 -12.71 15.58 -38.47
N TYR A 51 -11.48 15.58 -39.01
CA TYR A 51 -10.91 16.72 -39.72
C TYR A 51 -11.19 16.77 -41.23
N GLY A 52 -11.57 15.63 -41.84
CA GLY A 52 -11.62 15.48 -43.29
C GLY A 52 -10.26 15.11 -43.90
N GLU A 53 -10.06 15.41 -45.19
CA GLU A 53 -8.78 15.11 -45.87
C GLU A 53 -7.64 16.04 -45.45
N GLU A 54 -7.96 17.25 -44.98
CA GLU A 54 -7.00 18.22 -44.44
C GLU A 54 -6.90 18.10 -42.91
N ILE A 55 -6.10 17.14 -42.44
CA ILE A 55 -5.77 17.00 -41.02
C ILE A 55 -4.84 18.17 -40.63
N PRO A 56 -5.12 18.92 -39.55
CA PRO A 56 -4.23 19.97 -39.08
C PRO A 56 -2.82 19.38 -38.86
N PRO A 57 -1.77 19.96 -39.47
CA PRO A 57 -0.40 19.48 -39.32
C PRO A 57 0.13 19.67 -37.89
N SER A 58 -0.53 20.50 -37.07
CA SER A 58 -0.15 20.70 -35.67
C SER A 58 -0.63 19.53 -34.80
N ASN A 59 0.33 18.76 -34.31
CA ASN A 59 0.26 17.77 -33.24
C ASN A 59 -0.43 16.42 -33.53
N THR A 60 -1.32 16.29 -34.51
CA THR A 60 -2.04 15.02 -34.75
C THR A 60 -1.11 13.84 -35.04
N GLY A 61 -0.12 14.00 -35.92
CA GLY A 61 0.85 12.93 -36.23
C GLY A 61 1.79 12.60 -35.07
N SER A 62 2.19 13.61 -34.28
CA SER A 62 3.04 13.41 -33.10
C SER A 62 2.29 12.71 -31.97
N ASP A 63 1.03 13.08 -31.74
CA ASP A 63 0.21 12.50 -30.68
C ASP A 63 -0.27 11.10 -31.02
N ILE A 64 -0.63 10.85 -32.28
CA ILE A 64 -0.86 9.49 -32.77
C ILE A 64 0.42 8.66 -32.60
N SER A 65 1.60 9.20 -32.93
CA SER A 65 2.87 8.49 -32.71
C SER A 65 3.19 8.22 -31.23
N LYS A 66 2.65 9.01 -30.28
CA LYS A 66 2.77 8.72 -28.84
C LYS A 66 1.92 7.52 -28.44
N LEU A 67 0.72 7.39 -29.01
CA LEU A 67 -0.14 6.22 -28.82
C LEU A 67 0.50 4.95 -29.44
N GLU A 68 1.27 5.11 -30.52
CA GLU A 68 1.94 4.02 -31.24
C GLU A 68 3.27 3.59 -30.60
N LYS A 69 4.05 4.54 -30.06
CA LYS A 69 5.35 4.29 -29.40
C LYS A 69 5.23 3.80 -27.96
N GLY A 70 4.02 3.65 -27.43
CA GLY A 70 3.80 2.97 -26.17
C GLY A 70 4.31 1.53 -26.25
N SER A 71 5.59 1.32 -25.90
CA SER A 71 6.18 -0.03 -25.79
C SER A 71 5.57 -0.84 -24.64
N ASP A 72 4.83 -0.16 -23.77
CA ASP A 72 4.04 -0.76 -22.69
C ASP A 72 2.62 -0.97 -23.20
N ASN A 73 2.27 -2.23 -23.48
CA ASN A 73 0.92 -2.64 -23.86
C ASN A 73 -0.15 -2.26 -22.81
N ASP A 74 0.22 -1.81 -21.62
CA ASP A 74 -0.71 -1.53 -20.53
C ASP A 74 -1.11 -0.05 -20.39
N LYS A 75 -0.57 0.83 -21.25
CA LYS A 75 -0.86 2.27 -21.16
C LYS A 75 -2.22 2.62 -21.76
N THR A 76 -2.93 3.47 -21.04
CA THR A 76 -4.24 3.99 -21.41
C THR A 76 -4.19 5.51 -21.49
N TYR A 77 -5.00 6.07 -22.37
CA TYR A 77 -4.93 7.49 -22.73
C TYR A 77 -6.32 8.09 -22.89
N VAL A 78 -6.41 9.40 -22.64
CA VAL A 78 -7.47 10.25 -23.16
C VAL A 78 -6.91 10.95 -24.40
N TRP A 79 -7.55 10.72 -25.55
CA TRP A 79 -7.24 11.41 -26.79
C TRP A 79 -8.40 12.29 -27.19
N TYR A 80 -8.18 13.60 -27.31
CA TYR A 80 -9.22 14.51 -27.78
C TYR A 80 -8.78 15.30 -29.00
N MET A 81 -9.78 15.68 -29.79
CA MET A 81 -9.65 16.51 -30.97
C MET A 81 -10.64 17.66 -30.88
N THR A 82 -10.14 18.85 -31.18
CA THR A 82 -10.90 20.09 -31.39
C THR A 82 -10.62 20.59 -32.81
N GLU A 83 -11.30 21.63 -33.26
CA GLU A 83 -11.09 22.21 -34.59
C GLU A 83 -9.64 22.59 -34.90
N SER A 84 -8.85 22.95 -33.88
CA SER A 84 -7.48 23.45 -34.04
C SER A 84 -6.40 22.56 -33.44
N VAL A 85 -6.75 21.62 -32.55
CA VAL A 85 -5.77 20.85 -31.79
C VAL A 85 -6.22 19.41 -31.58
N SER A 86 -5.31 18.47 -31.80
CA SER A 86 -5.33 17.11 -31.27
C SER A 86 -4.37 17.04 -30.07
N ARG A 87 -4.76 16.38 -28.97
CA ARG A 87 -3.84 16.07 -27.85
C ARG A 87 -4.12 14.72 -27.22
N VAL A 88 -3.05 14.07 -26.76
CA VAL A 88 -3.08 12.83 -25.99
C VAL A 88 -2.59 13.11 -24.57
N ILE A 89 -3.36 12.64 -23.59
CA ILE A 89 -3.02 12.67 -22.16
C ILE A 89 -2.94 11.23 -21.67
N GLU A 90 -1.81 10.85 -21.05
CA GLU A 90 -1.65 9.53 -20.43
C GLU A 90 -2.45 9.46 -19.13
N LEU A 91 -3.28 8.41 -19.00
CA LEU A 91 -4.02 8.15 -17.77
C LEU A 91 -3.09 7.66 -16.67
N LYS A 92 -3.46 7.91 -15.41
CA LYS A 92 -2.66 7.56 -14.21
C LYS A 92 -1.26 8.21 -14.15
N ALA A 93 -0.88 9.06 -15.11
CA ALA A 93 0.37 9.84 -15.10
C ALA A 93 0.32 11.05 -14.12
N LEU A 94 -0.64 11.07 -13.19
CA LEU A 94 -0.89 12.15 -12.23
C LEU A 94 -1.15 13.53 -12.86
N GLU A 95 -1.62 13.53 -14.10
CA GLU A 95 -2.01 14.74 -14.81
C GLU A 95 -3.32 15.31 -14.24
N GLU A 96 -3.44 16.63 -14.25
CA GLU A 96 -4.63 17.32 -13.76
C GLU A 96 -5.75 17.33 -14.81
N SER A 97 -6.99 17.14 -14.35
CA SER A 97 -8.22 17.37 -15.14
C SER A 97 -8.31 18.81 -15.66
N SER A 98 -7.59 19.75 -15.05
CA SER A 98 -7.46 21.13 -15.51
C SER A 98 -7.01 21.24 -16.97
N LYS A 99 -6.28 20.24 -17.49
CA LYS A 99 -5.89 20.14 -18.90
C LYS A 99 -7.07 20.00 -19.86
N LEU A 100 -8.24 19.56 -19.39
CA LEU A 100 -9.47 19.42 -20.19
C LEU A 100 -10.38 20.66 -20.13
N LYS A 101 -10.15 21.61 -19.21
CA LYS A 101 -11.04 22.78 -19.01
C LYS A 101 -11.31 23.60 -20.26
N HIS A 102 -10.35 23.69 -21.18
CA HIS A 102 -10.50 24.41 -22.43
C HIS A 102 -11.49 23.76 -23.42
N LEU A 103 -11.87 22.50 -23.19
CA LEU A 103 -12.91 21.80 -23.96
C LEU A 103 -14.32 22.28 -23.58
N VAL A 104 -14.48 22.88 -22.40
CA VAL A 104 -15.75 23.46 -21.96
C VAL A 104 -16.08 24.65 -22.86
N GLY A 105 -17.18 24.52 -23.63
CA GLY A 105 -17.61 25.56 -24.57
C GLY A 105 -16.95 25.49 -25.94
N CYS A 106 -16.16 24.45 -26.26
CA CYS A 106 -15.77 24.18 -27.63
C CYS A 106 -17.00 23.80 -28.47
N GLU A 107 -17.19 24.48 -29.61
CA GLU A 107 -18.32 24.21 -30.51
C GLU A 107 -18.23 22.82 -31.16
N ARG A 108 -17.00 22.34 -31.41
CA ARG A 108 -16.75 21.03 -32.01
C ARG A 108 -15.54 20.35 -31.36
N SER A 109 -15.82 19.32 -30.55
CA SER A 109 -14.81 18.45 -29.95
C SER A 109 -15.29 17.00 -29.92
N VAL A 110 -14.33 16.07 -29.95
CA VAL A 110 -14.57 14.64 -29.69
C VAL A 110 -13.47 14.13 -28.76
N ILE A 111 -13.84 13.28 -27.80
CA ILE A 111 -12.93 12.71 -26.81
C ILE A 111 -13.03 11.19 -26.89
N TYR A 112 -11.88 10.52 -26.84
CA TYR A 112 -11.75 9.08 -26.87
C TYR A 112 -10.99 8.58 -25.65
N SER A 113 -11.49 7.52 -25.04
CA SER A 113 -10.70 6.61 -24.21
C SER A 113 -9.98 5.62 -25.13
N VAL A 114 -8.66 5.54 -24.99
CA VAL A 114 -7.81 4.69 -25.82
C VAL A 114 -7.01 3.76 -24.91
N ASN A 115 -7.17 2.45 -25.11
CA ASN A 115 -6.32 1.42 -24.52
C ASN A 115 -5.51 0.78 -25.64
N VAL A 116 -4.19 0.97 -25.56
CA VAL A 116 -3.28 0.55 -26.62
C VAL A 116 -3.13 -0.98 -26.63
N GLY A 117 -3.07 -1.64 -25.48
CA GLY A 117 -2.93 -3.10 -25.38
C GLY A 117 -4.08 -3.85 -26.03
N ASP A 118 -5.29 -3.50 -25.64
CA ASP A 118 -6.52 -4.17 -26.07
C ASP A 118 -7.01 -3.69 -27.46
N ALA A 119 -6.29 -2.75 -28.08
CA ALA A 119 -6.70 -2.06 -29.31
C ALA A 119 -8.12 -1.48 -29.19
N PHE A 120 -8.46 -0.97 -28.01
CA PHE A 120 -9.78 -0.49 -27.67
C PHE A 120 -9.83 1.04 -27.76
N ILE A 121 -10.81 1.55 -28.51
CA ILE A 121 -11.08 2.98 -28.66
C ILE A 121 -12.57 3.17 -28.47
N LYS A 122 -12.95 3.99 -27.48
CA LYS A 122 -14.34 4.33 -27.17
C LYS A 122 -14.48 5.85 -27.12
N GLU A 123 -15.46 6.39 -27.83
CA GLU A 123 -15.86 7.79 -27.67
C GLU A 123 -16.52 7.98 -26.29
N ILE A 124 -16.08 9.00 -25.57
CA ILE A 124 -16.51 9.33 -24.22
C ILE A 124 -16.87 10.81 -24.14
N ASP A 125 -17.63 11.20 -23.11
CA ASP A 125 -17.91 12.60 -22.83
C ASP A 125 -16.82 13.23 -21.93
N LEU A 126 -16.96 14.53 -21.68
CA LEU A 126 -16.02 15.29 -20.86
C LEU A 126 -16.02 14.83 -19.39
N ASP A 127 -17.20 14.48 -18.85
CA ASP A 127 -17.34 14.04 -17.46
C ASP A 127 -16.66 12.67 -17.26
N GLU A 128 -16.85 11.73 -18.19
CA GLU A 128 -16.14 10.44 -18.23
C GLU A 128 -14.62 10.65 -18.33
N ALA A 129 -14.16 11.61 -19.15
CA ALA A 129 -12.73 11.89 -19.33
C ALA A 129 -12.11 12.51 -18.07
N GLU A 130 -12.82 13.42 -17.40
CA GLU A 130 -12.39 13.99 -16.12
C GLU A 130 -12.30 12.90 -15.05
N GLN A 131 -13.31 12.02 -14.94
CA GLN A 131 -13.29 10.89 -14.00
C GLN A 131 -12.09 9.96 -14.22
N LEU A 132 -11.84 9.56 -15.47
CA LEU A 132 -10.69 8.72 -15.82
C LEU A 132 -9.36 9.39 -15.48
N LEU A 133 -9.26 10.71 -15.68
CA LEU A 133 -8.07 11.42 -15.28
C LEU A 133 -7.91 11.40 -13.78
N GLU A 134 -8.95 11.68 -12.99
CA GLU A 134 -8.88 11.71 -11.51
C GLU A 134 -8.48 10.38 -10.85
N GLU A 135 -8.45 9.27 -11.59
CA GLU A 135 -7.90 8.02 -11.09
C GLU A 135 -6.41 8.11 -10.76
N PHE A 136 -6.04 7.52 -9.63
CA PHE A 136 -4.66 7.45 -9.18
C PHE A 136 -3.91 6.27 -9.80
N PRO A 137 -2.58 6.38 -9.97
CA PRO A 137 -1.75 5.24 -10.30
C PRO A 137 -1.77 4.20 -9.19
N ASP A 138 -1.63 2.94 -9.60
CA ASP A 138 -1.58 1.82 -8.67
C ASP A 138 -0.34 1.90 -7.77
N ILE A 139 -0.53 1.68 -6.48
CA ILE A 139 0.55 1.60 -5.50
C ILE A 139 1.14 0.17 -5.57
N PRO A 140 2.49 0.01 -5.66
CA PRO A 140 3.12 -1.31 -5.69
C PRO A 140 2.68 -2.20 -4.52
N ARG A 141 2.40 -3.47 -4.81
CA ARG A 141 1.97 -4.46 -3.80
C ARG A 141 3.10 -5.45 -3.52
N GLU A 142 4.04 -5.02 -2.70
CA GLU A 142 5.18 -5.85 -2.30
C GLU A 142 4.99 -6.40 -0.88
N LYS A 143 5.69 -7.49 -0.57
CA LYS A 143 5.62 -8.11 0.76
C LYS A 143 6.53 -7.44 1.79
N ASN A 144 7.61 -6.82 1.33
CA ASN A 144 8.70 -6.33 2.15
C ASN A 144 8.93 -4.84 1.88
N LEU A 145 9.41 -4.10 2.89
CA LEU A 145 9.64 -2.66 2.76
C LEU A 145 10.70 -2.34 1.70
N GLU A 146 11.81 -3.06 1.67
CA GLU A 146 12.91 -2.81 0.73
C GLU A 146 12.47 -2.99 -0.74
N ASP A 147 11.73 -4.07 -1.01
CA ASP A 147 11.14 -4.33 -2.33
C ASP A 147 10.10 -3.26 -2.68
N PHE A 148 9.25 -2.87 -1.73
CA PHE A 148 8.26 -1.80 -1.91
C PHE A 148 8.92 -0.47 -2.30
N LEU A 149 9.93 -0.03 -1.55
CA LEU A 149 10.65 1.22 -1.81
C LEU A 149 11.37 1.18 -3.18
N SER A 150 11.96 0.04 -3.52
CA SER A 150 12.60 -0.17 -4.83
C SER A 150 11.60 -0.13 -5.99
N SER A 151 10.43 -0.75 -5.84
CA SER A 151 9.34 -0.67 -6.83
C SER A 151 8.75 0.73 -6.93
N LEU A 152 8.70 1.47 -5.81
CA LEU A 152 8.24 2.85 -5.78
C LEU A 152 9.17 3.79 -6.55
N ASP A 153 10.49 3.64 -6.42
CA ASP A 153 11.45 4.45 -7.19
C ASP A 153 11.31 4.22 -8.70
N LYS A 154 11.06 2.97 -9.14
CA LYS A 154 10.73 2.68 -10.54
C LYS A 154 9.46 3.41 -10.97
N LYS A 155 8.42 3.40 -10.13
CA LYS A 155 7.16 4.13 -10.37
C LYS A 155 7.38 5.63 -10.50
N PHE A 156 8.26 6.22 -9.69
CA PHE A 156 8.60 7.64 -9.80
C PHE A 156 9.32 7.99 -11.09
N VAL A 157 10.14 7.09 -11.63
CA VAL A 157 10.76 7.25 -12.96
C VAL A 157 9.69 7.17 -14.05
N GLU A 158 8.78 6.20 -13.99
CA GLU A 158 7.67 6.06 -14.95
C GLU A 158 6.77 7.30 -14.97
N LEU A 159 6.48 7.86 -13.80
CA LEU A 159 5.69 9.08 -13.63
C LEU A 159 6.49 10.36 -13.92
N ASN A 160 7.78 10.25 -14.26
CA ASN A 160 8.68 11.37 -14.54
C ASN A 160 8.79 12.40 -13.38
N ILE A 161 8.70 11.93 -12.14
CA ILE A 161 8.81 12.74 -10.91
C ILE A 161 10.05 12.44 -10.08
N SER A 162 10.85 11.45 -10.49
CA SER A 162 12.08 11.00 -9.79
C SER A 162 13.15 12.08 -9.58
N SER A 163 13.07 13.19 -10.31
CA SER A 163 13.97 14.35 -10.11
C SER A 163 13.66 15.17 -8.85
N ILE A 164 12.45 15.00 -8.29
CA ILE A 164 11.98 15.75 -7.12
C ILE A 164 11.81 14.83 -5.91
N ILE A 165 11.35 13.59 -6.13
CA ILE A 165 11.01 12.63 -5.09
C ILE A 165 11.69 11.28 -5.31
N THR A 166 12.14 10.67 -4.22
CA THR A 166 12.68 9.32 -4.12
C THR A 166 12.10 8.64 -2.89
N SER A 167 12.25 7.32 -2.80
CA SER A 167 11.89 6.52 -1.64
C SER A 167 12.50 7.03 -0.33
N GLU A 168 13.68 7.65 -0.38
CA GLU A 168 14.40 8.18 0.78
C GLU A 168 13.86 9.54 1.28
N ASN A 169 13.19 10.32 0.42
CA ASN A 169 12.82 11.70 0.73
C ASN A 169 11.30 11.97 0.63
N LEU A 170 10.47 10.93 0.68
CA LEU A 170 9.02 10.99 0.42
C LEU A 170 8.30 12.19 1.04
N ASN A 171 8.48 12.42 2.34
CA ASN A 171 7.83 13.53 3.04
C ASN A 171 8.28 14.90 2.49
N PHE A 172 9.58 15.08 2.30
CA PHE A 172 10.14 16.32 1.76
C PHE A 172 9.72 16.53 0.30
N GLY A 173 9.78 15.48 -0.53
CA GLY A 173 9.34 15.48 -1.91
C GLY A 173 7.87 15.84 -2.04
N LYS A 174 7.00 15.25 -1.19
CA LYS A 174 5.56 15.55 -1.11
C LYS A 174 5.33 17.03 -0.85
N GLU A 175 5.94 17.60 0.19
CA GLU A 175 5.78 19.02 0.51
C GLU A 175 6.23 19.94 -0.64
N LYS A 176 7.34 19.58 -1.29
CA LYS A 176 7.86 20.35 -2.43
C LYS A 176 6.91 20.30 -3.62
N LEU A 177 6.35 19.14 -3.95
CA LEU A 177 5.38 18.97 -5.04
C LEU A 177 4.07 19.74 -4.78
N ILE A 178 3.57 19.71 -3.55
CA ILE A 178 2.40 20.51 -3.15
C ILE A 178 2.69 22.01 -3.33
N LYS A 179 3.87 22.49 -2.91
CA LYS A 179 4.28 23.91 -3.10
C LYS A 179 4.40 24.31 -4.57
N LEU A 180 4.70 23.35 -5.46
CA LEU A 180 4.75 23.56 -6.90
C LEU A 180 3.36 23.49 -7.57
N GLY A 181 2.29 23.29 -6.80
CA GLY A 181 0.92 23.22 -7.30
C GLY A 181 0.48 21.83 -7.75
N ALA A 182 1.31 20.79 -7.59
CA ALA A 182 0.98 19.42 -7.98
C ALA A 182 0.12 18.73 -6.89
N VAL A 183 -1.09 19.26 -6.65
CA VAL A 183 -1.98 18.86 -5.54
C VAL A 183 -2.33 17.37 -5.62
N LYS A 184 -2.67 16.88 -6.81
CA LYS A 184 -3.05 15.49 -7.04
C LYS A 184 -1.90 14.51 -6.81
N VAL A 185 -0.69 14.87 -7.22
CA VAL A 185 0.52 14.10 -6.88
C VAL A 185 0.70 14.03 -5.37
N GLY A 186 0.47 15.15 -4.67
CA GLY A 186 0.51 15.20 -3.20
C GLY A 186 -0.48 14.25 -2.53
N GLN A 187 -1.72 14.18 -3.03
CA GLN A 187 -2.75 13.25 -2.53
C GLN A 187 -2.36 11.79 -2.75
N TRP A 188 -1.86 11.45 -3.93
CA TRP A 188 -1.39 10.09 -4.20
C TRP A 188 -0.22 9.69 -3.28
N LEU A 189 0.72 10.61 -3.05
CA LEU A 189 1.83 10.39 -2.14
C LEU A 189 1.41 10.22 -0.68
N GLU A 190 0.28 10.78 -0.27
CA GLU A 190 -0.29 10.55 1.06
C GLU A 190 -0.68 9.08 1.24
N MET A 191 -1.34 8.49 0.24
CA MET A 191 -1.67 7.06 0.25
C MET A 191 -0.41 6.18 0.23
N VAL A 192 0.63 6.59 -0.49
CA VAL A 192 1.93 5.89 -0.50
C VAL A 192 2.57 5.93 0.89
N LEU A 193 2.54 7.08 1.56
CA LEU A 193 3.09 7.23 2.92
C LEU A 193 2.31 6.39 3.94
N ASP A 194 0.99 6.29 3.80
CA ASP A 194 0.17 5.42 4.64
C ASP A 194 0.62 3.95 4.49
N GLU A 195 0.87 3.48 3.27
CA GLU A 195 1.36 2.12 3.02
C GLU A 195 2.77 1.90 3.59
N VAL A 196 3.68 2.87 3.44
CA VAL A 196 5.01 2.84 4.09
C VAL A 196 4.87 2.73 5.60
N HIS A 197 3.94 3.47 6.20
CA HIS A 197 3.70 3.40 7.63
C HIS A 197 3.21 2.02 8.08
N VAL A 198 2.37 1.34 7.28
CA VAL A 198 1.95 -0.04 7.54
C VAL A 198 3.16 -0.99 7.59
N PHE A 199 4.15 -0.84 6.69
CA PHE A 199 5.38 -1.64 6.76
C PHE A 199 6.17 -1.42 8.05
N TYR A 200 6.34 -0.16 8.48
CA TYR A 200 7.03 0.12 9.74
C TYR A 200 6.30 -0.46 10.95
N LYS A 201 4.96 -0.40 10.97
CA LYS A 201 4.17 -1.07 12.01
C LYS A 201 4.41 -2.57 12.01
N ARG A 202 4.42 -3.20 10.82
CA ARG A 202 4.63 -4.66 10.68
C ARG A 202 6.00 -5.04 11.21
N GLN A 203 7.03 -4.28 10.86
CA GLN A 203 8.39 -4.49 11.36
C GLN A 203 8.45 -4.33 12.89
N HIS A 204 7.85 -3.28 13.43
CA HIS A 204 7.80 -3.06 14.88
C HIS A 204 7.09 -4.20 15.62
N PHE A 205 6.02 -4.75 15.03
CA PHE A 205 5.34 -5.92 15.58
C PHE A 205 6.24 -7.15 15.58
N ILE A 206 6.92 -7.44 14.47
CA ILE A 206 7.89 -8.53 14.37
C ILE A 206 8.96 -8.37 15.46
N GLU A 207 9.61 -7.21 15.53
CA GLU A 207 10.64 -6.91 16.54
C GLU A 207 10.12 -7.12 17.98
N THR A 208 8.88 -6.71 18.25
CA THR A 208 8.25 -6.89 19.55
C THR A 208 8.04 -8.37 19.87
N VAL A 209 7.62 -9.18 18.90
CA VAL A 209 7.47 -10.65 19.06
C VAL A 209 8.81 -11.34 19.29
N GLU A 210 9.89 -10.82 18.73
CA GLU A 210 11.25 -11.38 18.88
C GLU A 210 11.96 -10.89 20.14
N SER A 211 11.48 -9.80 20.74
CA SER A 211 12.05 -9.23 21.95
C SER A 211 11.85 -10.14 23.18
N PRO A 212 12.76 -10.08 24.17
CA PRO A 212 12.55 -10.78 25.44
C PRO A 212 11.32 -10.27 26.19
N HIS A 213 10.54 -11.21 26.74
CA HIS A 213 9.39 -10.92 27.58
C HIS A 213 9.60 -11.47 28.99
N GLN A 214 9.28 -10.67 30.00
CA GLN A 214 9.50 -11.07 31.41
C GLN A 214 8.41 -12.02 31.91
N ASP A 215 7.16 -11.71 31.56
CA ASP A 215 5.99 -12.47 31.96
C ASP A 215 4.86 -12.29 30.93
N LEU A 216 3.72 -12.93 31.19
CA LEU A 216 2.54 -12.84 30.32
C LEU A 216 1.96 -11.42 30.24
N ASN A 217 2.03 -10.64 31.32
CA ASN A 217 1.50 -9.28 31.33
C ASN A 217 2.36 -8.36 30.46
N ASP A 218 3.68 -8.51 30.50
CA ASP A 218 4.61 -7.81 29.61
C ASP A 218 4.39 -8.20 28.14
N LEU A 219 4.22 -9.50 27.86
CA LEU A 219 3.91 -10.01 26.52
C LEU A 219 2.61 -9.38 25.96
N TYR A 220 1.51 -9.46 26.72
CA TYR A 220 0.23 -8.93 26.28
C TYR A 220 0.22 -7.40 26.23
N GLY A 221 0.84 -6.73 27.21
CA GLY A 221 0.92 -5.28 27.29
C GLY A 221 1.67 -4.66 26.11
N LYS A 222 2.67 -5.36 25.58
CA LYS A 222 3.41 -4.94 24.37
C LYS A 222 2.68 -5.30 23.07
N LEU A 223 2.14 -6.52 22.96
CA LEU A 223 1.62 -7.02 21.69
C LEU A 223 0.17 -6.65 21.40
N LYS A 224 -0.72 -6.64 22.41
CA LYS A 224 -2.15 -6.38 22.17
C LYS A 224 -2.45 -4.99 21.61
N PRO A 225 -1.80 -3.90 22.06
CA PRO A 225 -1.96 -2.58 21.43
C PRO A 225 -1.58 -2.60 19.95
N LEU A 226 -0.46 -3.24 19.58
CA LEU A 226 -0.05 -3.37 18.19
C LEU A 226 -1.04 -4.22 17.38
N MET A 227 -1.58 -5.28 17.95
CA MET A 227 -2.62 -6.09 17.29
C MET A 227 -3.91 -5.29 17.05
N GLN A 228 -4.27 -4.35 17.93
CA GLN A 228 -5.42 -3.44 17.68
C GLN A 228 -5.16 -2.55 16.46
N GLU A 229 -3.95 -2.03 16.30
CA GLU A 229 -3.57 -1.28 15.09
C GLU A 229 -3.70 -2.12 13.81
N PHE A 230 -3.57 -3.44 13.94
CA PHE A 230 -3.78 -4.40 12.85
C PHE A 230 -5.20 -4.97 12.76
N GLY A 231 -6.19 -4.40 13.45
CA GLY A 231 -7.60 -4.80 13.29
C GLY A 231 -8.13 -5.78 14.34
N LEU A 232 -7.40 -6.01 15.44
CA LEU A 232 -7.96 -6.72 16.60
C LEU A 232 -9.12 -5.91 17.19
N LYS A 233 -10.32 -6.51 17.19
CA LYS A 233 -11.53 -5.89 17.73
C LYS A 233 -11.50 -5.87 19.26
N ASP A 234 -12.01 -4.80 19.86
CA ASP A 234 -12.04 -4.62 21.33
C ASP A 234 -12.69 -5.77 22.08
N LYS A 235 -13.76 -6.36 21.53
CA LYS A 235 -14.43 -7.55 22.10
C LYS A 235 -13.54 -8.79 22.23
N HIS A 236 -12.38 -8.79 21.57
CA HIS A 236 -11.40 -9.86 21.59
C HIS A 236 -10.11 -9.45 22.31
N TYR A 237 -10.04 -8.21 22.81
CA TYR A 237 -8.83 -7.65 23.41
C TYR A 237 -8.40 -8.45 24.64
N ASP A 238 -9.33 -8.86 25.49
CA ASP A 238 -9.01 -9.56 26.74
C ASP A 238 -8.65 -11.04 26.54
N LEU A 239 -8.88 -11.59 25.34
CA LEU A 239 -8.59 -12.99 25.05
C LEU A 239 -7.08 -13.29 25.10
N SER A 240 -6.74 -14.48 25.58
CA SER A 240 -5.43 -15.10 25.41
C SER A 240 -5.20 -15.49 23.95
N PHE A 241 -3.95 -15.62 23.47
CA PHE A 241 -3.69 -16.02 22.08
C PHE A 241 -4.30 -17.40 21.77
N LYS A 242 -4.23 -18.35 22.71
CA LYS A 242 -4.92 -19.63 22.63
C LYS A 242 -6.44 -19.48 22.49
N GLU A 243 -7.05 -18.59 23.26
CA GLU A 243 -8.49 -18.33 23.19
C GLU A 243 -8.88 -17.68 21.86
N MET A 244 -8.08 -16.74 21.35
CA MET A 244 -8.28 -16.12 20.04
C MET A 244 -8.32 -17.17 18.93
N MET A 245 -7.46 -18.19 18.99
CA MET A 245 -7.47 -19.31 18.04
C MET A 245 -8.72 -20.19 18.18
N ILE A 246 -9.16 -20.47 19.40
CA ILE A 246 -10.38 -21.25 19.66
C ILE A 246 -11.61 -20.51 19.11
N HIS A 247 -11.68 -19.20 19.33
CA HIS A 247 -12.76 -18.33 18.85
C HIS A 247 -12.66 -18.00 17.36
N LYS A 248 -11.63 -18.49 16.66
CA LYS A 248 -11.36 -18.20 15.24
C LYS A 248 -11.38 -16.70 14.94
N VAL A 249 -10.76 -15.91 15.82
CA VAL A 249 -10.63 -14.46 15.61
C VAL A 249 -9.87 -14.23 14.31
N ASN A 250 -10.45 -13.40 13.43
CA ASN A 250 -9.93 -13.12 12.10
C ASN A 250 -10.07 -11.63 11.77
N GLY A 251 -9.55 -11.24 10.60
CA GLY A 251 -9.63 -9.87 10.10
C GLY A 251 -8.50 -8.96 10.59
N PHE A 252 -7.48 -9.50 11.24
CA PHE A 252 -6.23 -8.80 11.47
C PHE A 252 -5.24 -8.99 10.30
N ASP A 253 -4.25 -8.10 10.22
CA ASP A 253 -3.17 -8.13 9.22
C ASP A 253 -2.48 -9.50 9.13
N PHE A 254 -2.02 -9.85 7.93
CA PHE A 254 -1.44 -11.17 7.67
C PHE A 254 -0.19 -11.44 8.51
N VAL A 255 0.59 -10.42 8.89
CA VAL A 255 1.78 -10.58 9.73
C VAL A 255 1.41 -11.12 11.12
N VAL A 256 0.30 -10.62 11.68
CA VAL A 256 -0.22 -11.11 12.97
C VAL A 256 -0.69 -12.57 12.83
N ALA A 257 -1.35 -12.90 11.72
CA ALA A 257 -1.79 -14.25 11.44
C ALA A 257 -0.62 -15.24 11.29
N ASP A 258 0.41 -14.85 10.56
CA ASP A 258 1.59 -15.67 10.28
C ASP A 258 2.42 -15.93 11.55
N LEU A 259 2.49 -14.94 12.46
CA LEU A 259 3.21 -15.06 13.73
C LEU A 259 2.40 -15.73 14.85
N MET A 260 1.10 -15.97 14.67
CA MET A 260 0.24 -16.57 15.68
C MET A 260 0.77 -17.90 16.26
N PRO A 261 1.32 -18.84 15.46
CA PRO A 261 1.92 -20.06 16.00
C PRO A 261 3.12 -19.80 16.93
N ARG A 262 3.89 -18.73 16.68
CA ARG A 262 5.01 -18.31 17.53
C ARG A 262 4.51 -17.67 18.81
N LEU A 263 3.48 -16.83 18.73
CA LEU A 263 2.80 -16.23 19.89
C LEU A 263 2.27 -17.29 20.85
N LEU A 264 1.66 -18.36 20.34
CA LEU A 264 1.17 -19.49 21.16
C LEU A 264 2.32 -20.21 21.90
N LYS A 265 3.47 -20.37 21.25
CA LYS A 265 4.65 -20.99 21.89
C LYS A 265 5.21 -20.09 22.99
N LEU A 266 5.30 -18.78 22.76
CA LEU A 266 5.74 -17.81 23.75
C LEU A 266 4.79 -17.79 24.96
N GLU A 267 3.48 -17.73 24.72
CA GLU A 267 2.46 -17.80 25.77
C GLU A 267 2.59 -19.09 26.61
N ALA A 268 2.81 -20.24 25.96
CA ALA A 268 2.97 -21.51 26.65
C ALA A 268 4.26 -21.57 27.48
N SER A 269 5.37 -21.05 26.96
CA SER A 269 6.66 -20.99 27.66
C SER A 269 6.56 -20.14 28.93
N LEU A 270 6.00 -18.93 28.82
CA LEU A 270 5.87 -18.03 29.97
C LEU A 270 4.92 -18.59 31.03
N LYS A 271 3.84 -19.29 30.63
CA LYS A 271 2.96 -20.00 31.57
C LYS A 271 3.70 -21.11 32.33
N ASP A 272 4.54 -21.87 31.63
CA ASP A 272 5.33 -22.93 32.25
C ASP A 272 6.37 -22.38 33.24
N ASP A 273 7.04 -21.27 32.87
CA ASP A 273 8.00 -20.60 33.73
C ASP A 273 7.33 -20.01 34.99
N GLU A 274 6.14 -19.42 34.85
CA GLU A 274 5.34 -18.92 35.97
C GLU A 274 4.94 -20.07 36.93
N LEU A 275 4.51 -21.22 36.39
CA LEU A 275 4.16 -22.40 37.20
C LEU A 275 5.38 -22.96 37.96
N LYS A 276 6.54 -23.04 37.30
CA LYS A 276 7.79 -23.47 37.95
C LYS A 276 8.21 -22.50 39.06
N ALA A 277 8.11 -21.20 38.82
CA ALA A 277 8.43 -20.18 39.83
C ALA A 277 7.51 -20.30 41.05
N ARG A 278 6.20 -20.47 40.84
CA ARG A 278 5.23 -20.70 41.92
C ARG A 278 5.53 -21.97 42.71
N ALA A 279 5.79 -23.09 42.03
CA ALA A 279 6.13 -24.35 42.68
C ALA A 279 7.46 -24.27 43.47
N ALA A 280 8.42 -23.47 43.02
CA ALA A 280 9.66 -23.22 43.76
C ALA A 280 9.43 -22.36 45.01
N MET A 281 8.57 -21.34 44.92
CA MET A 281 8.18 -20.52 46.08
C MET A 281 7.43 -21.34 47.13
N GLU A 282 6.48 -22.18 46.71
CA GLU A 282 5.75 -23.08 47.62
C GLU A 282 6.70 -24.06 48.34
N LYS A 283 7.63 -24.69 47.61
CA LYS A 283 8.67 -25.54 48.24
C LYS A 283 9.55 -24.79 49.23
N ASN A 284 9.89 -23.53 48.94
CA ASN A 284 10.70 -22.71 49.84
C ASN A 284 9.90 -22.34 51.10
N GLN A 285 8.62 -22.00 50.98
CA GLN A 285 7.73 -21.76 52.11
C GLN A 285 7.52 -23.03 52.95
N ASP A 286 7.28 -24.18 52.32
CA ASP A 286 7.14 -25.46 53.02
C ASP A 286 8.42 -25.82 53.78
N ASN A 287 9.58 -25.60 53.18
CA ASN A 287 10.87 -25.80 53.85
C ASN A 287 11.07 -24.84 55.03
N GLU A 288 10.67 -23.58 54.89
CA GLU A 288 10.78 -22.57 55.95
C GLU A 288 9.87 -22.90 57.14
N VAL A 289 8.62 -23.29 56.87
CA VAL A 289 7.66 -23.78 57.88
C VAL A 289 8.17 -25.05 58.56
N MET A 290 8.78 -25.99 57.81
CA MET A 290 9.34 -27.21 58.39
C MET A 290 10.57 -26.93 59.28
N ILE A 291 11.37 -25.91 58.93
CA ILE A 291 12.51 -25.46 59.73
C ILE A 291 12.03 -24.76 61.02
N GLU A 292 10.96 -23.96 60.95
CA GLU A 292 10.36 -23.34 62.13
C GLU A 292 9.71 -24.37 63.07
N ALA A 293 8.95 -25.34 62.54
CA ALA A 293 8.37 -26.42 63.33
C ALA A 293 9.44 -27.25 64.06
N LYS A 294 10.57 -27.55 63.40
CA LYS A 294 11.72 -28.22 64.03
C LYS A 294 12.40 -27.39 65.12
N LYS A 295 12.36 -26.06 65.05
CA LYS A 295 12.90 -25.17 66.09
C LYS A 295 12.00 -25.14 67.33
N ASP A 296 10.68 -25.25 67.16
CA ASP A 296 9.74 -25.27 68.27
C ASP A 296 9.72 -26.64 68.99
N ASP A 297 9.87 -27.76 68.27
CA ASP A 297 10.09 -29.08 68.87
C ASP A 297 11.40 -29.18 69.68
N LEU A 298 12.43 -28.40 69.28
CA LEU A 298 13.69 -28.28 70.04
C LEU A 298 13.55 -27.42 71.30
N LYS A 299 12.56 -26.52 71.37
CA LYS A 299 12.31 -25.71 72.58
C LYS A 299 11.54 -26.48 73.65
N ASP A 300 10.64 -27.39 73.26
CA ASP A 300 9.85 -28.15 74.23
C ASP A 300 10.64 -29.33 74.85
N SER A 301 11.59 -29.89 74.08
CA SER A 301 12.58 -30.85 74.60
C SER A 301 13.68 -30.20 75.47
N GLY A 302 13.80 -28.87 75.45
CA GLY A 302 14.78 -28.09 76.23
C GLY A 302 14.49 -27.99 77.73
N LYS A 303 13.29 -28.36 78.20
CA LYS A 303 12.96 -28.33 79.65
C LYS A 303 13.45 -29.55 80.44
N LEU A 304 13.95 -30.61 79.79
CA LEU A 304 14.48 -31.79 80.49
C LEU A 304 16.02 -31.92 80.46
N TYR A 305 16.73 -31.13 79.64
CA TYR A 305 18.19 -31.23 79.48
C TYR A 305 18.99 -30.08 80.11
N ASP A 306 18.33 -29.18 80.84
CA ASP A 306 18.94 -27.94 81.37
C ASP A 306 19.73 -28.12 82.68
N VAL A 307 19.80 -29.33 83.25
CA VAL A 307 20.57 -29.56 84.49
C VAL A 307 21.92 -30.26 84.25
N THR A 308 22.17 -30.87 83.09
CA THR A 308 23.34 -31.76 82.93
C THR A 308 24.41 -31.27 81.93
N VAL A 309 24.12 -30.31 81.04
CA VAL A 309 25.09 -29.88 80.00
C VAL A 309 25.83 -28.56 80.32
N SER A 310 25.43 -27.84 81.39
CA SER A 310 26.10 -26.60 81.81
C SER A 310 27.58 -26.77 82.25
N ARG A 311 28.11 -28.00 82.35
CA ARG A 311 29.53 -28.25 82.68
C ARG A 311 30.43 -28.64 81.50
N VAL A 312 29.90 -28.94 80.30
CA VAL A 312 30.72 -29.44 79.19
C VAL A 312 30.96 -28.41 78.08
N LEU A 313 30.13 -27.36 77.97
CA LEU A 313 30.19 -26.40 76.85
C LEU A 313 30.99 -25.10 77.10
N LYS A 314 31.94 -25.07 78.04
CA LYS A 314 32.93 -23.96 78.12
C LYS A 314 34.19 -24.20 77.27
N GLY A 315 34.28 -25.33 76.54
CA GLY A 315 35.47 -25.73 75.80
C GLY A 315 35.40 -25.66 74.26
N SER A 316 34.23 -25.45 73.64
CA SER A 316 34.06 -25.61 72.18
C SER A 316 33.50 -24.40 71.43
N ALA A 317 33.27 -23.28 72.11
CA ALA A 317 32.76 -22.04 71.49
C ALA A 317 33.75 -21.35 70.53
N CYS A 318 34.99 -21.85 70.37
CA CYS A 318 36.00 -21.23 69.51
C CYS A 318 36.11 -21.82 68.08
N ALA A 319 35.35 -22.86 67.72
CA ALA A 319 35.56 -23.55 66.43
C ALA A 319 34.51 -23.23 65.33
N LEU A 320 33.33 -22.68 65.65
CA LEU A 320 32.25 -22.50 64.65
C LEU A 320 32.04 -21.05 64.16
N ILE A 321 32.68 -20.06 64.79
CA ILE A 321 32.63 -18.66 64.30
C ILE A 321 33.54 -18.46 63.06
N ALA A 322 34.46 -19.39 62.80
CA ALA A 322 35.41 -19.29 61.66
C ALA A 322 34.83 -19.74 60.30
N TYR A 323 33.71 -20.48 60.26
CA TYR A 323 33.17 -21.01 58.98
C TYR A 323 31.97 -20.19 58.42
N GLY A 324 31.36 -19.31 59.22
CA GLY A 324 30.20 -18.51 58.81
C GLY A 324 30.52 -17.18 58.12
N ILE A 325 31.76 -16.70 58.17
CA ILE A 325 32.15 -15.39 57.62
C ILE A 325 32.77 -15.50 56.20
N SER A 326 33.21 -16.69 55.77
CA SER A 326 33.86 -16.86 54.46
C SER A 326 32.93 -17.12 53.27
N VAL A 327 31.65 -17.50 53.49
CA VAL A 327 30.71 -17.80 52.39
C VAL A 327 29.83 -16.61 52.00
N SER A 328 29.66 -15.62 52.89
CA SER A 328 28.81 -14.44 52.60
C SER A 328 29.56 -13.28 51.92
N LEU A 329 30.88 -13.35 51.76
CA LEU A 329 31.67 -12.36 51.01
C LEU A 329 31.96 -12.77 49.55
N TYR A 330 31.81 -14.04 49.18
CA TYR A 330 32.08 -14.50 47.80
C TYR A 330 30.93 -14.22 46.82
N ASN A 331 29.69 -14.09 47.29
CA ASN A 331 28.53 -13.76 46.44
C ASN A 331 28.18 -12.27 46.40
N PHE A 332 28.88 -11.41 47.15
CA PHE A 332 28.66 -9.96 47.11
C PHE A 332 29.63 -9.22 46.18
N PHE A 333 30.72 -9.87 45.73
CA PHE A 333 31.68 -9.30 44.77
C PHE A 333 31.49 -9.77 43.31
N SER A 334 30.50 -10.62 43.01
CA SER A 334 30.21 -11.09 41.64
C SER A 334 29.05 -10.36 40.93
N TYR A 335 28.47 -9.32 41.55
CA TYR A 335 27.42 -8.49 40.93
C TYR A 335 27.67 -6.98 41.02
N SER A 336 28.94 -6.58 41.13
CA SER A 336 29.33 -5.18 40.97
C SER A 336 30.65 -5.09 40.21
N GLY A 337 30.52 -4.97 38.88
CA GLY A 337 31.56 -4.48 37.99
C GLY A 337 31.82 -5.42 36.81
N PHE A 338 31.86 -4.97 35.57
CA PHE A 338 31.64 -3.63 35.00
C PHE A 338 31.90 -3.80 33.49
N PHE A 339 31.27 -2.94 32.69
CA PHE A 339 31.63 -2.59 31.30
C PHE A 339 31.35 -3.60 30.18
#